data_AF-A0A250ICW5-F1
#
_entry.id   AF-A0A250ICW5-F1
#
_cell.length_a   1.000
_cell.length_b   1.000
_cell.length_c   1.000
_cell.angle_alpha   90.00
_cell.angle_beta   90.00
_cell.angle_gamma   90.00
#
_symmetry.space_group_name_H-M   'P 1'
#
loop_
_entity.id
_entity.type
_entity.pdbx_description
1 polymer ?
#
loop_
_entity_poly.entity_id
_entity_poly.type
_entity_poly.pdbx_seq_one_letter_code
_entity_poly.pdbx_strand_id
1 'polypeptide(L)'
;MNTELIKSTLNLLHEVGRHASTPEQHEALENARLALYFIEGRSEAGPFADYLEKFDAESRRPLIAFETKDEADAWLRNHPAPPHGATIGAAGSLYTLAYLRELEHRKLLRVLTDKELTRTDDAEVQAEEKEDERPPPHWSHRSMFSVFGFANWSFFHLHQLEQRLSSPEEIDALRVAKLAFHFVMDVGEDHGFEEYRRTLLASRTSHPLQSFATREEADTWLATQPEPPPPAVVAIGGDLYSVGYNRLKRYRVMIRIPTQQELDPRVA
;
A
#
# COMPACT_ATOMS: atom_id res chain seq x y z
N MET A 1 -16.45 -11.68 7.34
CA MET A 1 -15.28 -12.58 7.23
C MET A 1 -14.00 -11.83 6.88
N ASN A 2 -14.02 -10.86 5.97
CA ASN A 2 -12.78 -10.30 5.40
C ASN A 2 -12.12 -9.18 6.25
N THR A 3 -12.86 -8.57 7.19
CA THR A 3 -12.29 -7.66 8.20
C THR A 3 -11.41 -8.38 9.23
N GLU A 4 -11.64 -9.67 9.47
CA GLU A 4 -10.81 -10.45 10.40
C GLU A 4 -9.41 -10.66 9.87
N LEU A 5 -9.24 -10.76 8.55
CA LEU A 5 -7.93 -10.85 7.90
C LEU A 5 -7.09 -9.60 8.19
N ILE A 6 -7.64 -8.41 7.93
CA ILE A 6 -6.88 -7.17 8.15
C ILE A 6 -6.51 -7.03 9.64
N LYS A 7 -7.44 -7.31 10.55
CA LYS A 7 -7.18 -7.25 12.00
C LYS A 7 -6.13 -8.26 12.44
N SER A 8 -6.19 -9.50 11.97
CA SER A 8 -5.19 -10.51 12.33
C SER A 8 -3.81 -10.14 11.79
N THR A 9 -3.72 -9.65 10.54
CA THR A 9 -2.47 -9.15 9.97
C THR A 9 -1.93 -7.95 10.74
N LEU A 10 -2.77 -6.98 11.12
CA LEU A 10 -2.34 -5.82 11.91
C LEU A 10 -1.74 -6.24 13.26
N ASN A 11 -2.35 -7.21 13.94
CA ASN A 11 -1.83 -7.76 15.19
C ASN A 11 -0.48 -8.47 14.98
N LEU A 12 -0.36 -9.31 13.95
CA LEU A 12 0.89 -9.98 13.63
C LEU A 12 2.00 -8.98 13.24
N LEU A 13 1.69 -7.92 12.49
CA LEU A 13 2.66 -6.87 12.17
C LEU A 13 3.14 -6.09 13.41
N HIS A 14 2.28 -5.97 14.42
CA HIS A 14 2.66 -5.38 15.71
C HIS A 14 3.68 -6.28 16.43
N GLU A 15 3.45 -7.60 16.44
CA GLU A 15 4.41 -8.60 16.96
C GLU A 15 5.73 -8.58 16.20
N VAL A 16 5.67 -8.60 14.86
CA VAL A 16 6.84 -8.49 13.96
C VAL A 16 7.67 -7.22 14.25
N GLY A 17 7.02 -6.15 14.71
CA GLY A 17 7.70 -4.92 15.11
C GLY A 17 8.71 -5.09 16.25
N ARG A 18 8.61 -6.16 17.05
CA ARG A 18 9.61 -6.50 18.08
C ARG A 18 10.93 -7.02 17.49
N HIS A 19 10.91 -7.50 16.25
CA HIS A 19 12.09 -8.02 15.54
C HIS A 19 12.84 -6.93 14.74
N ALA A 20 12.17 -5.80 14.50
CA ALA A 20 12.77 -4.66 13.80
C ALA A 20 13.92 -4.07 14.61
N SER A 21 15.05 -3.87 13.94
CA SER A 21 16.32 -3.45 14.55
C SER A 21 16.79 -2.09 14.05
N THR A 22 16.17 -1.54 13.00
CA THR A 22 16.52 -0.23 12.43
C THR A 22 15.31 0.69 12.38
N PRO A 23 15.50 2.03 12.45
CA PRO A 23 14.42 3.00 12.27
C PRO A 23 13.64 2.80 10.97
N GLU A 24 14.34 2.44 9.89
CA GLU A 24 13.76 2.22 8.57
C GLU A 24 12.84 0.99 8.54
N GLN A 25 13.17 -0.08 9.27
CA GLN A 25 12.30 -1.24 9.42
C GLN A 25 11.03 -0.90 10.21
N HIS A 26 11.15 -0.10 11.27
CA HIS A 26 9.97 0.37 12.01
C HIS A 26 9.07 1.26 11.15
N GLU A 27 9.65 2.18 10.39
CA GLU A 27 8.90 3.03 9.47
C GLU A 27 8.26 2.22 8.33
N ALA A 28 8.95 1.21 7.78
CA ALA A 28 8.35 0.31 6.78
C ALA A 28 7.15 -0.47 7.33
N LEU A 29 7.20 -0.91 8.60
CA LEU A 29 6.06 -1.54 9.28
C LEU A 29 4.93 -0.56 9.58
N GLU A 30 5.23 0.68 9.99
CA GLU A 30 4.23 1.75 10.14
C GLU A 30 3.51 1.98 8.82
N ASN A 31 4.25 2.08 7.72
CA ASN A 31 3.71 2.26 6.37
C ASN A 31 2.81 1.09 5.95
N ALA A 32 3.22 -0.15 6.24
CA ALA A 32 2.43 -1.35 5.99
C ALA A 32 1.09 -1.35 6.74
N ARG A 33 1.12 -1.00 8.04
CA ARG A 33 -0.10 -0.87 8.84
C ARG A 33 -1.01 0.23 8.30
N LEU A 34 -0.45 1.36 7.86
CA LEU A 34 -1.23 2.45 7.26
C LEU A 34 -1.94 2.02 5.98
N ALA A 35 -1.31 1.22 5.12
CA ALA A 35 -1.96 0.68 3.93
C ALA A 35 -3.17 -0.19 4.29
N LEU A 36 -3.05 -1.03 5.33
CA LEU A 36 -4.13 -1.88 5.81
C LEU A 36 -5.29 -1.07 6.43
N TYR A 37 -4.99 -0.06 7.27
CA TYR A 37 -6.01 0.84 7.82
C TYR A 37 -6.73 1.64 6.74
N PHE A 38 -6.01 2.04 5.69
CA PHE A 38 -6.61 2.73 4.55
C PHE A 38 -7.62 1.84 3.82
N ILE A 39 -7.28 0.57 3.55
CA ILE A 39 -8.18 -0.41 2.92
C ILE A 39 -9.39 -0.67 3.82
N GLU A 40 -9.18 -0.89 5.12
CA GLU A 40 -10.26 -1.15 6.08
C GLU A 40 -11.22 0.03 6.18
N GLY A 41 -10.70 1.25 6.37
CA GLY A 41 -11.53 2.44 6.52
C GLY A 41 -12.29 2.85 5.25
N ARG A 42 -11.94 2.26 4.11
CA ARG A 42 -12.69 2.37 2.84
C ARG A 42 -13.71 1.26 2.63
N SER A 43 -13.82 0.33 3.58
CA SER A 43 -14.63 -0.89 3.46
C SER A 43 -14.21 -1.76 2.26
N GLU A 44 -12.92 -1.71 1.89
CA GLU A 44 -12.36 -2.45 0.76
C GLU A 44 -11.72 -3.78 1.19
N ALA A 45 -11.93 -4.22 2.44
CA ALA A 45 -11.45 -5.52 2.94
C ALA A 45 -11.99 -6.70 2.12
N GLY A 46 -13.23 -6.59 1.61
CA GLY A 46 -13.84 -7.57 0.70
C GLY A 46 -13.03 -7.76 -0.58
N PRO A 47 -12.99 -6.72 -1.44
CA PRO A 47 -12.17 -6.70 -2.65
C PRO A 47 -10.69 -7.01 -2.43
N PHE A 48 -10.12 -6.61 -1.29
CA PHE A 48 -8.74 -6.92 -0.95
C PHE A 48 -8.53 -8.43 -0.72
N ALA A 49 -9.43 -9.10 0.00
CA ALA A 49 -9.35 -10.55 0.15
C ALA A 49 -9.48 -11.28 -1.19
N ASP A 50 -10.42 -10.87 -2.04
CA ASP A 50 -10.55 -11.41 -3.41
C ASP A 50 -9.28 -11.17 -4.24
N TYR A 51 -8.61 -10.02 -4.02
CA TYR A 51 -7.34 -9.70 -4.67
C TYR A 51 -6.24 -10.64 -4.22
N LEU A 52 -6.15 -10.97 -2.93
CA LEU A 52 -5.18 -11.93 -2.38
C LEU A 52 -5.40 -13.33 -2.96
N GLU A 53 -6.64 -13.83 -2.98
CA GLU A 53 -6.97 -15.14 -3.55
C GLU A 53 -6.58 -15.23 -5.05
N LYS A 54 -6.84 -14.17 -5.81
CA LYS A 54 -6.44 -14.06 -7.23
C LYS A 54 -4.95 -13.85 -7.41
N PHE A 55 -4.25 -13.35 -6.39
CA PHE A 55 -2.82 -13.21 -6.39
C PHE A 55 -2.15 -14.58 -6.27
N ASP A 56 -2.69 -15.44 -5.40
CA ASP A 56 -2.21 -16.82 -5.17
C ASP A 56 -2.58 -17.80 -6.30
N ALA A 57 -3.59 -17.49 -7.11
CA ALA A 57 -3.98 -18.33 -8.23
C ALA A 57 -2.87 -18.38 -9.31
N GLU A 58 -2.14 -19.50 -9.35
CA GLU A 58 -1.12 -19.84 -10.35
C GLU A 58 -1.66 -19.77 -11.79
N SER A 59 -1.53 -18.61 -12.43
CA SER A 59 -1.28 -18.40 -13.88
C SER A 59 -1.77 -17.01 -14.32
N ARG A 60 -1.07 -15.95 -13.90
CA ARG A 60 -1.19 -14.66 -14.61
C ARG A 60 -0.51 -14.79 -15.96
N ARG A 61 -1.23 -15.32 -16.96
CA ARG A 61 -0.75 -15.31 -18.35
C ARG A 61 -0.61 -13.85 -18.78
N PRO A 62 0.60 -13.42 -19.18
CA PRO A 62 0.76 -12.07 -19.70
C PRO A 62 -0.09 -11.94 -20.97
N LEU A 63 -0.91 -10.89 -21.03
CA LEU A 63 -1.70 -10.53 -22.20
C LEU A 63 -0.81 -10.30 -23.42
N ILE A 64 0.36 -9.70 -23.19
CA ILE A 64 1.42 -9.44 -24.16
C ILE A 64 2.76 -9.52 -23.44
N ALA A 65 3.82 -9.93 -24.14
CA ALA A 65 5.18 -9.97 -23.61
C ALA A 65 6.11 -9.12 -24.50
N PHE A 66 7.00 -8.38 -23.85
CA PHE A 66 8.03 -7.54 -24.47
C PHE A 66 9.41 -8.07 -24.12
N GLU A 67 10.38 -7.86 -25.01
CA GLU A 67 11.77 -8.26 -24.76
C GLU A 67 12.39 -7.34 -23.70
N THR A 68 12.03 -6.05 -23.71
CA THR A 68 12.55 -5.06 -22.76
C THR A 68 11.44 -4.31 -22.02
N LYS A 69 11.77 -3.77 -20.85
CA LYS A 69 10.86 -2.88 -20.11
C LYS A 69 10.56 -1.59 -20.88
N ASP A 70 11.55 -1.04 -21.58
CA ASP A 70 11.38 0.20 -22.35
C ASP A 70 10.35 0.05 -23.49
N GLU A 71 10.32 -1.12 -24.13
CA GLU A 71 9.28 -1.48 -25.12
C GLU A 71 7.89 -1.55 -24.49
N ALA A 72 7.77 -2.18 -23.32
CA ALA A 72 6.52 -2.28 -22.60
C ALA A 72 6.00 -0.90 -22.16
N ASP A 73 6.90 -0.04 -21.66
CA ASP A 73 6.59 1.35 -21.30
C ASP A 73 6.22 2.18 -22.53
N ALA A 74 6.89 1.98 -23.67
CA ALA A 74 6.57 2.65 -24.93
C ALA A 74 5.20 2.22 -25.47
N TRP A 75 4.90 0.92 -25.44
CA TRP A 75 3.58 0.40 -25.79
C TRP A 75 2.50 1.00 -24.90
N LEU A 76 2.70 1.02 -23.58
CA LEU A 76 1.74 1.57 -22.63
C LEU A 76 1.47 3.06 -22.87
N ARG A 77 2.51 3.85 -23.14
CA ARG A 77 2.39 5.28 -23.47
C ARG A 77 1.57 5.51 -24.74
N ASN A 78 1.72 4.65 -25.74
CA ASN A 78 1.07 4.80 -27.04
C ASN A 78 -0.29 4.11 -27.16
N HIS A 79 -0.65 3.23 -26.21
CA HIS A 79 -1.89 2.46 -26.28
C HIS A 79 -3.12 3.37 -26.05
N PRO A 80 -4.13 3.46 -26.94
CA PRO A 80 -5.20 4.44 -26.79
C PRO A 80 -6.08 4.24 -25.54
N ALA A 81 -6.26 2.99 -25.11
CA ALA A 81 -6.97 2.64 -23.87
C ALA A 81 -6.37 1.36 -23.26
N PRO A 82 -5.25 1.45 -22.51
CA PRO A 82 -4.59 0.27 -21.97
C PRO A 82 -5.52 -0.48 -21.00
N PRO A 83 -5.54 -1.81 -21.06
CA PRO A 83 -6.40 -2.62 -20.19
C PRO A 83 -5.87 -2.54 -18.75
N HIS A 84 -6.48 -1.68 -17.95
CA HIS A 84 -6.21 -1.54 -16.53
C HIS A 84 -6.35 -2.90 -15.82
N GLY A 85 -5.41 -3.23 -14.92
CA GLY A 85 -5.35 -4.51 -14.20
C GLY A 85 -4.81 -5.69 -15.01
N ALA A 86 -4.59 -5.54 -16.33
CA ALA A 86 -4.04 -6.62 -17.14
C ALA A 86 -2.56 -6.86 -16.81
N THR A 87 -2.16 -8.14 -16.80
CA THR A 87 -0.77 -8.52 -16.65
C THR A 87 -0.07 -8.53 -18.02
N ILE A 88 1.13 -8.00 -18.11
CA ILE A 88 2.02 -8.09 -19.27
C ILE A 88 3.39 -8.61 -18.85
N GLY A 89 4.14 -9.20 -19.77
CA GLY A 89 5.54 -9.60 -19.55
C GLY A 89 6.49 -8.54 -20.11
N ALA A 90 7.59 -8.26 -19.44
CA ALA A 90 8.69 -7.48 -20.01
C ALA A 90 10.01 -7.90 -19.37
N ALA A 91 11.05 -8.18 -20.18
CA ALA A 91 12.37 -8.60 -19.71
C ALA A 91 12.32 -9.73 -18.66
N GLY A 92 11.48 -10.74 -18.90
CA GLY A 92 11.31 -11.89 -17.98
C GLY A 92 10.54 -11.60 -16.69
N SER A 93 10.09 -10.37 -16.46
CA SER A 93 9.24 -9.99 -15.32
C SER A 93 7.78 -9.80 -15.73
N LEU A 94 6.84 -10.07 -14.82
CA LEU A 94 5.43 -9.75 -15.02
C LEU A 94 5.14 -8.36 -14.46
N TYR A 95 4.23 -7.63 -15.10
CA TYR A 95 3.76 -6.31 -14.71
C TYR A 95 2.25 -6.21 -14.80
N THR A 96 1.60 -5.66 -13.78
CA THR A 96 0.21 -5.22 -13.82
C THR A 96 0.14 -3.81 -14.38
N LEU A 97 -0.77 -3.60 -15.32
CA LEU A 97 -1.06 -2.30 -15.91
C LEU A 97 -1.91 -1.45 -14.96
N ALA A 98 -1.31 -0.40 -14.41
CA ALA A 98 -2.07 0.68 -13.78
C ALA A 98 -2.37 1.75 -14.84
N TYR A 99 -3.63 1.89 -15.23
CA TYR A 99 -4.10 2.97 -16.09
C TYR A 99 -5.19 3.77 -15.40
N LEU A 100 -4.90 5.03 -15.07
CA LEU A 100 -5.84 6.03 -14.57
C LEU A 100 -6.26 6.90 -15.75
N ARG A 101 -7.47 6.67 -16.27
CA ARG A 101 -7.96 7.30 -17.50
C ARG A 101 -8.08 8.82 -17.36
N GLU A 102 -8.51 9.31 -16.20
CA GLU A 102 -8.78 10.73 -15.93
C GLU A 102 -7.51 11.58 -15.85
N LEU A 103 -6.39 10.97 -15.43
CA LEU A 103 -5.09 11.65 -15.28
C LEU A 103 -4.15 11.35 -16.45
N GLU A 104 -4.62 10.57 -17.43
CA GLU A 104 -3.80 9.92 -18.45
C GLU A 104 -2.56 9.20 -17.88
N HIS A 105 -2.61 8.82 -16.59
CA HIS A 105 -1.47 8.24 -15.90
C HIS A 105 -1.44 6.75 -16.18
N ARG A 106 -0.29 6.28 -16.65
CA ARG A 106 -0.11 4.89 -17.10
C ARG A 106 1.21 4.40 -16.56
N LYS A 107 1.18 3.27 -15.87
CA LYS A 107 2.38 2.70 -15.29
C LYS A 107 2.33 1.18 -15.28
N LEU A 108 3.51 0.60 -15.46
CA LEU A 108 3.74 -0.83 -15.23
C LEU A 108 4.14 -1.05 -13.77
N LEU A 109 3.27 -1.74 -13.04
CA LEU A 109 3.53 -2.20 -11.68
C LEU A 109 4.12 -3.60 -11.77
N ARG A 110 5.39 -3.79 -11.40
CA ARG A 110 5.95 -5.15 -11.40
C ARG A 110 5.11 -6.03 -10.48
N VAL A 111 4.60 -7.14 -11.02
CA VAL A 111 3.97 -8.19 -10.24
C VAL A 111 5.10 -8.88 -9.52
N LEU A 112 5.10 -8.82 -8.19
CA LEU A 112 6.00 -9.65 -7.40
C LEU A 112 5.59 -11.11 -7.61
N THR A 113 6.53 -11.96 -8.01
CA THR A 113 6.29 -13.40 -8.10
C THR A 113 6.25 -14.00 -6.71
N ASP A 114 5.61 -15.17 -6.59
CA ASP A 114 5.57 -15.87 -5.31
C ASP A 114 6.97 -16.16 -4.78
N LYS A 115 7.94 -16.47 -5.66
CA LYS A 115 9.36 -16.63 -5.32
C LYS A 115 10.05 -15.35 -4.82
N GLU A 116 9.62 -14.18 -5.29
CA GLU A 116 10.10 -12.87 -4.80
C GLU A 116 9.41 -12.44 -3.50
N LEU A 117 8.21 -12.96 -3.25
CA LEU A 117 7.44 -12.76 -2.02
C LEU A 117 7.78 -13.75 -0.91
N THR A 118 8.28 -14.94 -1.25
CA THR A 118 8.52 -16.04 -0.31
C THR A 118 9.97 -16.43 -0.12
N ARG A 119 10.92 -15.94 -0.96
CA ARG A 119 12.34 -16.35 -1.08
C ARG A 119 12.77 -17.36 -0.01
N THR A 120 12.27 -18.59 -0.18
CA THR A 120 12.57 -19.76 0.63
C THR A 120 13.70 -20.41 -0.13
N ASP A 121 14.89 -20.43 0.47
CA ASP A 121 16.10 -20.97 -0.15
C ASP A 121 15.89 -22.41 -0.64
N ASP A 122 16.25 -22.66 -1.91
CA ASP A 122 17.18 -23.74 -2.28
C ASP A 122 17.40 -23.79 -3.80
N ALA A 123 18.69 -23.85 -4.19
CA ALA A 123 19.28 -23.94 -5.53
C ALA A 123 19.53 -22.62 -6.30
N GLU A 124 20.58 -21.90 -5.92
CA GLU A 124 21.85 -21.94 -6.69
C GLU A 124 22.97 -21.25 -5.89
N VAL A 125 23.83 -22.09 -5.30
CA VAL A 125 25.18 -21.68 -4.92
C VAL A 125 25.97 -21.55 -6.22
N GLN A 126 26.51 -20.34 -6.44
CA GLN A 126 27.39 -19.88 -7.54
C GLN A 126 26.71 -19.26 -8.77
N ALA A 127 26.26 -18.02 -8.64
CA ALA A 127 26.73 -16.93 -9.49
C ALA A 127 26.43 -15.57 -8.85
N GLU A 128 27.50 -14.85 -8.51
CA GLU A 128 27.56 -13.40 -8.27
C GLU A 128 27.01 -12.88 -6.94
N GLU A 129 27.87 -13.03 -5.93
CA GLU A 129 28.21 -11.98 -4.96
C GLU A 129 28.43 -10.61 -5.66
N LYS A 130 27.36 -9.90 -6.03
CA LYS A 130 27.35 -8.46 -6.36
C LYS A 130 25.97 -7.83 -6.10
N GLU A 131 25.26 -8.26 -5.06
CA GLU A 131 24.05 -7.56 -4.60
C GLU A 131 24.31 -6.58 -3.45
N ASP A 132 25.57 -6.47 -2.99
CA ASP A 132 25.97 -5.61 -1.85
C ASP A 132 26.37 -4.16 -2.24
N GLU A 133 26.18 -3.77 -3.51
CA GLU A 133 26.49 -2.41 -4.00
C GLU A 133 25.29 -1.68 -4.63
N ARG A 134 24.06 -2.22 -4.54
CA ARG A 134 22.89 -1.38 -4.86
C ARG A 134 22.63 -0.48 -3.65
N PRO A 135 22.79 0.85 -3.77
CA PRO A 135 22.47 1.74 -2.66
C PRO A 135 21.00 1.50 -2.28
N PRO A 136 20.67 1.50 -0.97
CA PRO A 136 19.29 1.34 -0.53
C PRO A 136 18.43 2.37 -1.27
N PRO A 137 17.22 2.00 -1.72
CA PRO A 137 16.35 2.93 -2.42
C PRO A 137 16.23 4.20 -1.57
N HIS A 138 16.68 5.34 -2.07
CA HIS A 138 16.63 6.57 -1.29
C HIS A 138 15.31 7.28 -1.57
N TRP A 139 14.33 7.10 -0.69
CA TRP A 139 13.14 7.94 -0.68
C TRP A 139 13.44 9.22 0.12
N SER A 140 13.40 10.38 -0.55
CA SER A 140 13.50 11.66 0.13
C SER A 140 12.10 12.22 0.42
N HIS A 141 11.88 12.65 1.66
CA HIS A 141 10.68 13.39 2.07
C HIS A 141 10.48 14.71 1.28
N ARG A 142 11.48 15.15 0.49
CA ARG A 142 11.47 16.39 -0.32
C ARG A 142 11.09 16.22 -1.79
N SER A 143 11.10 14.99 -2.33
CA SER A 143 10.65 14.74 -3.71
C SER A 143 9.13 14.64 -3.77
N MET A 144 8.51 14.94 -4.92
CA MET A 144 7.09 14.63 -5.16
C MET A 144 6.82 13.18 -4.73
N PHE A 145 5.82 12.99 -3.87
CA PHE A 145 5.50 11.67 -3.34
C PHE A 145 5.14 10.73 -4.49
N SER A 146 5.71 9.53 -4.44
CA SER A 146 5.42 8.46 -5.37
C SER A 146 5.11 7.25 -4.51
N VAL A 147 3.83 6.83 -4.47
CA VAL A 147 3.41 5.60 -3.77
C VAL A 147 4.28 4.43 -4.19
N PHE A 148 4.71 4.40 -5.45
CA PHE A 148 5.63 3.39 -5.95
C PHE A 148 7.04 3.46 -5.34
N GLY A 149 7.64 4.66 -5.27
CA GLY A 149 8.95 4.83 -4.63
C GLY A 149 8.90 4.49 -3.14
N PHE A 150 7.81 4.88 -2.50
CA PHE A 150 7.51 4.61 -1.10
C PHE A 150 7.26 3.11 -0.82
N ALA A 151 6.50 2.43 -1.68
CA ALA A 151 6.26 0.99 -1.59
C ALA A 151 7.57 0.21 -1.80
N ASN A 152 8.35 0.54 -2.82
CA ASN A 152 9.64 -0.11 -3.06
C ASN A 152 10.61 0.04 -1.89
N TRP A 153 10.67 1.23 -1.29
CA TRP A 153 11.46 1.48 -0.09
C TRP A 153 10.97 0.62 1.08
N SER A 154 9.66 0.61 1.33
CA SER A 154 9.08 -0.20 2.39
C SER A 154 9.36 -1.68 2.16
N PHE A 155 9.21 -2.18 0.94
CA PHE A 155 9.46 -3.59 0.58
C PHE A 155 10.90 -4.00 0.82
N PHE A 156 11.87 -3.14 0.52
CA PHE A 156 13.28 -3.40 0.79
C PHE A 156 13.52 -3.67 2.28
N HIS A 157 13.00 -2.81 3.16
CA HIS A 157 13.19 -2.96 4.60
C HIS A 157 12.33 -4.07 5.22
N LEU A 158 11.12 -4.28 4.71
CA LEU A 158 10.30 -5.44 5.12
C LEU A 158 10.96 -6.76 4.72
N HIS A 159 11.63 -6.82 3.57
CA HIS A 159 12.38 -8.01 3.17
C HIS A 159 13.57 -8.27 4.08
N GLN A 160 14.34 -7.24 4.45
CA GLN A 160 15.42 -7.39 5.44
C GLN A 160 14.91 -7.91 6.79
N LEU A 161 13.70 -7.52 7.17
CA LEU A 161 13.06 -7.99 8.40
C LEU A 161 12.60 -9.45 8.27
N GLU A 162 11.98 -9.80 7.15
CA GLU A 162 11.51 -11.15 6.82
C GLU A 162 12.62 -12.20 6.94
N GLN A 163 13.84 -11.89 6.49
CA GLN A 163 15.02 -12.76 6.60
C GLN A 163 15.41 -13.11 8.06
N ARG A 164 14.84 -12.41 9.04
CA ARG A 164 15.11 -12.60 10.48
C ARG A 164 13.95 -13.30 11.20
N LEU A 165 12.83 -13.53 10.50
CA LEU A 165 11.66 -14.18 11.06
C LEU A 165 11.74 -15.68 10.85
N SER A 166 11.05 -16.43 11.72
CA SER A 166 10.96 -17.89 11.60
C SER A 166 9.53 -18.41 11.76
N SER A 167 8.57 -17.55 12.14
CA SER A 167 7.14 -17.90 12.15
C SER A 167 6.58 -17.76 10.73
N PRO A 168 6.00 -18.83 10.16
CA PRO A 168 5.29 -18.75 8.89
C PRO A 168 4.15 -17.72 8.90
N GLU A 169 3.46 -17.55 10.04
CA GLU A 169 2.37 -16.60 10.20
C GLU A 169 2.86 -15.14 10.15
N GLU A 170 4.02 -14.85 10.74
CA GLU A 170 4.64 -13.53 10.68
C GLU A 170 5.14 -13.18 9.27
N ILE A 171 5.72 -14.16 8.57
CA ILE A 171 6.16 -14.02 7.18
C ILE A 171 4.94 -13.77 6.28
N ASP A 172 3.85 -14.51 6.48
CA ASP A 172 2.61 -14.30 5.73
C ASP A 172 1.99 -12.92 6.03
N ALA A 173 2.05 -12.44 7.28
CA ALA A 173 1.60 -11.09 7.60
C ALA A 173 2.40 -10.01 6.85
N LEU A 174 3.73 -10.17 6.72
CA LEU A 174 4.56 -9.29 5.88
C LEU A 174 4.18 -9.40 4.40
N ARG A 175 3.84 -10.59 3.91
CA ARG A 175 3.38 -10.82 2.54
C ARG A 175 2.07 -10.09 2.27
N VAL A 176 1.06 -10.26 3.13
CA VAL A 176 -0.24 -9.56 3.06
C VAL A 176 -0.04 -8.04 3.11
N ALA A 177 0.86 -7.55 3.97
CA ALA A 177 1.22 -6.13 4.03
C ALA A 177 1.79 -5.59 2.71
N LYS A 178 2.72 -6.33 2.07
CA LYS A 178 3.25 -5.96 0.76
C LYS A 178 2.13 -5.92 -0.29
N LEU A 179 1.23 -6.89 -0.25
CA LEU A 179 0.09 -6.97 -1.17
C LEU A 179 -0.94 -5.86 -0.95
N ALA A 180 -1.07 -5.31 0.27
CA ALA A 180 -1.91 -4.14 0.54
C ALA A 180 -1.45 -2.92 -0.27
N PHE A 181 -0.14 -2.65 -0.36
CA PHE A 181 0.39 -1.59 -1.22
C PHE A 181 0.07 -1.84 -2.69
N HIS A 182 0.24 -3.09 -3.15
CA HIS A 182 -0.09 -3.45 -4.53
C HIS A 182 -1.56 -3.23 -4.83
N PHE A 183 -2.45 -3.64 -3.93
CA PHE A 183 -3.88 -3.44 -4.06
C PHE A 183 -4.23 -1.95 -4.19
N VAL A 184 -3.69 -1.09 -3.30
CA VAL A 184 -3.92 0.37 -3.36
C VAL A 184 -3.50 0.95 -4.71
N MET A 185 -2.37 0.51 -5.26
CA MET A 185 -1.90 0.94 -6.58
C MET A 185 -2.77 0.35 -7.71
N ASP A 186 -3.20 -0.91 -7.59
CA ASP A 186 -4.04 -1.61 -8.57
C ASP A 186 -5.41 -0.93 -8.67
N VAL A 187 -6.08 -0.64 -7.56
CA VAL A 187 -7.38 0.05 -7.58
C VAL A 187 -7.29 1.54 -7.89
N GLY A 188 -6.09 2.07 -8.13
CA GLY A 188 -5.87 3.46 -8.51
C GLY A 188 -6.04 4.47 -7.38
N GLU A 189 -5.82 4.06 -6.13
CA GLU A 189 -6.02 4.88 -4.92
C GLU A 189 -4.70 5.44 -4.36
N ASP A 190 -3.70 5.60 -5.21
CA ASP A 190 -2.40 6.14 -4.86
C ASP A 190 -2.49 7.55 -4.27
N HIS A 191 -3.30 8.42 -4.90
CA HIS A 191 -3.55 9.78 -4.43
C HIS A 191 -4.35 9.79 -3.11
N GLY A 192 -5.36 8.92 -2.99
CA GLY A 192 -6.15 8.80 -1.77
C GLY A 192 -5.31 8.33 -0.58
N PHE A 193 -4.39 7.40 -0.82
CA PHE A 193 -3.45 6.92 0.19
C PHE A 193 -2.42 7.99 0.57
N GLU A 194 -1.91 8.76 -0.39
CA GLU A 194 -1.07 9.92 -0.09
C GLU A 194 -1.80 10.91 0.82
N GLU A 195 -3.03 11.27 0.45
CA GLU A 195 -3.86 12.24 1.17
C GLU A 195 -4.14 11.78 2.60
N TYR A 196 -4.45 10.50 2.78
CA TYR A 196 -4.62 9.88 4.09
C TYR A 196 -3.35 9.98 4.95
N ARG A 197 -2.18 9.66 4.38
CA ARG A 197 -0.90 9.77 5.10
C ARG A 197 -0.55 11.21 5.46
N ARG A 198 -0.79 12.17 4.56
CA ARG A 198 -0.61 13.60 4.86
C ARG A 198 -1.52 14.07 5.99
N THR A 199 -2.74 13.54 6.02
CA THR A 199 -3.71 13.84 7.07
C THR A 199 -3.28 13.28 8.42
N LEU A 200 -2.73 12.07 8.48
CA LEU A 200 -2.11 11.52 9.69
C LEU A 200 -0.96 12.41 10.21
N LEU A 201 -0.08 12.86 9.32
CA LEU A 201 1.02 13.74 9.72
C LEU A 201 0.49 15.08 10.25
N ALA A 202 -0.54 15.63 9.61
CA ALA A 202 -1.19 16.86 10.06
C ALA A 202 -1.94 16.69 11.38
N SER A 203 -2.57 15.53 11.64
CA SER A 203 -3.33 15.28 12.87
C SER A 203 -2.45 15.20 14.11
N ARG A 204 -1.14 14.95 13.95
CA ARG A 204 -0.17 15.00 15.07
C ARG A 204 0.03 16.42 15.62
N THR A 205 -0.28 17.45 14.84
CA THR A 205 -0.02 18.85 15.21
C THR A 205 -1.25 19.76 15.11
N SER A 206 -2.34 19.29 14.49
CA SER A 206 -3.53 20.09 14.20
C SER A 206 -4.74 19.59 14.97
N HIS A 207 -5.53 20.53 15.48
CA HIS A 207 -6.83 20.21 16.08
C HIS A 207 -7.83 19.75 15.02
N PRO A 208 -8.77 18.84 15.37
CA PRO A 208 -9.84 18.46 14.45
C PRO A 208 -10.66 19.69 14.07
N LEU A 209 -11.01 19.78 12.79
CA LEU A 209 -11.84 20.84 12.23
C LEU A 209 -13.20 20.90 12.92
N GLN A 210 -13.73 19.72 13.25
CA GLN A 210 -15.01 19.55 13.91
C GLN A 210 -15.02 18.27 14.74
N SER A 211 -15.80 18.26 15.81
CA SER A 211 -16.02 17.09 16.67
C SER A 211 -17.49 16.70 16.66
N PHE A 212 -17.75 15.41 16.53
CA PHE A 212 -19.08 14.80 16.51
C PHE A 212 -19.20 13.79 17.64
N ALA A 213 -20.40 13.63 18.18
CA ALA A 213 -20.65 12.59 19.18
C ALA A 213 -20.76 11.23 18.50
N THR A 214 -21.36 11.17 17.30
CA THR A 214 -21.61 9.91 16.58
C THR A 214 -21.19 9.96 15.11
N ARG A 215 -21.07 8.77 14.50
CA ARG A 215 -20.71 8.61 13.09
C ARG A 215 -21.79 9.18 12.17
N GLU A 216 -23.06 9.01 12.53
CA GLU A 216 -24.20 9.48 11.75
C GLU A 216 -24.22 11.01 11.64
N GLU A 217 -23.88 11.71 12.72
CA GLU A 217 -23.74 13.17 12.72
C GLU A 217 -22.62 13.62 11.78
N ALA A 218 -21.47 12.94 11.85
CA ALA A 218 -20.32 13.22 10.99
C ALA A 218 -20.63 12.94 9.51
N ASP A 219 -21.32 11.85 9.18
CA ASP A 219 -21.71 11.51 7.82
C ASP A 219 -22.72 12.54 7.26
N THR A 220 -23.66 13.00 8.10
CA THR A 220 -24.60 14.07 7.73
C THR A 220 -23.88 15.37 7.41
N TRP A 221 -22.91 15.76 8.25
CA TRP A 221 -22.06 16.93 7.99
C TRP A 221 -21.20 16.75 6.74
N LEU A 222 -20.63 15.57 6.53
CA LEU A 222 -19.77 15.30 5.38
C LEU A 222 -20.55 15.45 4.07
N ALA A 223 -21.81 15.00 4.05
CA ALA A 223 -22.70 15.14 2.91
C ALA A 223 -22.96 16.61 2.51
N THR A 224 -22.86 17.55 3.45
CA THR A 224 -23.04 18.98 3.17
C THR A 224 -21.76 19.70 2.71
N GLN A 225 -20.59 19.07 2.82
CA GLN A 225 -19.33 19.74 2.46
C GLN A 225 -19.14 19.78 0.93
N PRO A 226 -18.85 20.96 0.33
CA PRO A 226 -18.26 21.01 -1.01
C PRO A 226 -16.87 20.37 -0.93
N GLU A 227 -16.43 19.68 -2.00
CA GLU A 227 -15.17 18.89 -2.07
C GLU A 227 -14.13 19.30 -1.00
N PRO A 228 -14.04 18.55 0.12
CA PRO A 228 -13.27 19.01 1.27
C PRO A 228 -11.79 19.18 0.88
N PRO A 229 -11.16 20.35 1.17
CA PRO A 229 -9.76 20.55 0.86
C PRO A 229 -8.90 19.69 1.78
N PRO A 230 -8.02 18.82 1.25
CA PRO A 230 -7.09 18.08 2.08
C PRO A 230 -5.89 18.92 2.53
N PRO A 231 -5.30 18.64 3.70
CA PRO A 231 -5.71 17.63 4.69
C PRO A 231 -6.82 18.15 5.61
N ALA A 232 -7.85 17.33 5.87
CA ALA A 232 -8.93 17.64 6.81
C ALA A 232 -9.10 16.51 7.83
N VAL A 233 -9.18 16.87 9.11
CA VAL A 233 -9.35 15.94 10.24
C VAL A 233 -10.63 16.29 10.99
N VAL A 234 -11.40 15.29 11.38
CA VAL A 234 -12.53 15.45 12.32
C VAL A 234 -12.40 14.47 13.48
N ALA A 235 -13.05 14.75 14.60
CA ALA A 235 -13.17 13.83 15.72
C ALA A 235 -14.57 13.24 15.77
N ILE A 236 -14.70 11.95 16.03
CA ILE A 236 -15.97 11.25 16.21
C ILE A 236 -15.85 10.37 17.44
N GLY A 237 -16.64 10.65 18.48
CA GLY A 237 -16.60 9.85 19.72
C GLY A 237 -15.23 9.84 20.42
N GLY A 238 -14.39 10.83 20.16
CA GLY A 238 -13.01 10.92 20.69
C GLY A 238 -11.92 10.38 19.76
N ASP A 239 -12.28 9.63 18.72
CA ASP A 239 -11.33 9.13 17.71
C ASP A 239 -11.16 10.14 16.57
N LEU A 240 -9.95 10.21 15.99
CA LEU A 240 -9.66 11.07 14.84
C LEU A 240 -9.92 10.36 13.52
N TYR A 241 -10.45 11.09 12.55
CA TYR A 241 -10.76 10.62 11.20
C TYR A 241 -10.20 11.57 10.17
N SER A 242 -9.57 11.01 9.14
CA SER A 242 -9.20 11.72 7.93
C SER A 242 -10.44 11.86 7.05
N VAL A 243 -10.73 13.09 6.64
CA VAL A 243 -11.76 13.40 5.66
C VAL A 243 -11.08 13.52 4.30
N GLY A 244 -11.52 12.70 3.35
CA GLY A 244 -11.00 12.70 2.00
C GLY A 244 -12.10 12.77 0.95
N TYR A 245 -11.71 13.14 -0.26
CA TYR A 245 -12.58 13.10 -1.43
C TYR A 245 -11.95 12.30 -2.56
N ASN A 246 -12.58 11.19 -2.91
CA ASN A 246 -12.18 10.41 -4.07
C ASN A 246 -12.68 11.12 -5.34
N ARG A 247 -11.79 11.85 -6.01
CA ARG A 247 -12.12 12.60 -7.23
C ARG A 247 -12.52 11.72 -8.41
N LEU A 248 -11.94 10.52 -8.49
CA LEU A 248 -12.20 9.56 -9.57
C LEU A 248 -13.61 8.97 -9.44
N LYS A 249 -13.93 8.46 -8.26
CA LYS A 249 -15.21 7.80 -7.95
C LYS A 249 -16.27 8.78 -7.40
N ARG A 250 -15.92 10.06 -7.27
CA ARG A 250 -16.76 11.19 -6.82
C ARG A 250 -17.49 10.97 -5.50
N TYR A 251 -16.87 10.30 -4.54
CA TYR A 251 -17.45 10.09 -3.21
C TYR A 251 -16.53 10.60 -2.09
N ARG A 252 -17.15 10.87 -0.94
CA ARG A 252 -16.47 11.36 0.26
C ARG A 252 -16.19 10.17 1.17
N VAL A 253 -15.04 10.20 1.83
CA VAL A 253 -14.63 9.12 2.73
C VAL A 253 -14.18 9.69 4.07
N MET A 254 -14.48 8.95 5.14
CA MET A 254 -13.93 9.17 6.47
C MET A 254 -13.22 7.91 6.94
N ILE A 255 -11.89 7.98 6.98
CA ILE A 255 -10.99 6.89 7.35
C ILE A 255 -10.45 7.17 8.74
N ARG A 256 -10.60 6.22 9.68
CA ARG A 256 -10.05 6.36 11.03
C ARG A 256 -8.55 6.56 10.96
N ILE A 257 -8.03 7.47 11.76
CA ILE A 257 -6.60 7.67 11.94
C ILE A 257 -6.17 6.77 13.11
N PRO A 258 -5.30 5.77 12.88
CA PRO A 258 -4.81 4.92 13.96
C PRO A 258 -3.96 5.73 14.94
N THR A 259 -3.98 5.32 16.20
CA THR A 259 -3.16 5.91 17.25
C THR A 259 -1.68 5.58 17.04
N GLN A 260 -0.78 6.33 17.70
CA GLN A 260 0.65 6.04 17.62
C GLN A 260 1.00 4.66 18.18
N GLN A 261 0.26 4.18 19.18
CA GLN A 261 0.43 2.84 19.75
C GLN A 261 0.06 1.73 18.75
N GLU A 262 -1.00 1.93 17.97
CA GLU A 262 -1.39 1.01 16.90
C GLU A 262 -0.37 0.99 15.75
N LEU A 263 0.31 2.12 15.52
CA LEU A 263 1.31 2.28 14.46
C LEU A 263 2.73 1.89 14.86
N ASP A 264 3.10 2.01 16.12
CA ASP A 264 4.44 1.75 16.62
C ASP A 264 4.39 1.05 17.99
N PRO A 265 4.77 -0.25 18.06
CA PRO A 265 4.77 -0.99 19.32
C PRO A 265 5.69 -0.41 20.39
N ARG A 266 6.63 0.46 20.03
CA ARG A 266 7.59 1.08 20.97
C ARG A 266 6.98 2.18 21.83
N VAL A 267 5.78 2.65 21.48
CA VAL A 267 5.09 3.77 22.16
C VAL A 267 4.09 3.28 23.22
N ALA A 268 3.97 1.96 23.40
CA ALA A 268 3.11 1.30 24.40
C ALA A 268 3.74 1.26 25.81
#